data_AF-A0A2G9T5W2-F1
#
_entry.id   AF-A0A2G9T5W2-F1
#
_cell.length_a   1.000
_cell.length_b   1.000
_cell.length_c   1.000
_cell.angle_alpha   90.00
_cell.angle_beta   90.00
_cell.angle_gamma   90.00
#
_symmetry.space_group_name_H-M   'P 1'
#
loop_
_entity.id
_entity.type
_entity.pdbx_description
1 polymer ?
#
loop_
_entity_poly.entity_id
_entity_poly.type
_entity_poly.pdbx_seq_one_letter_code
_entity_poly.pdbx_strand_id
1 'polypeptide(L)'
;MGAAPAGKKVEVKFVSFSDGVATDGCPYAGVEIKTHADQRLTGYRFCSKDDKNTLLTSTSNIVPIITYNRAGVTTTMLEYRYI
;
A
#
# COMPACT_ATOMS: atom_id res chain seq x y z
N MET A 1 -5.51 8.46 -5.64
CA MET A 1 -4.39 9.33 -5.20
C MET A 1 -3.75 9.95 -6.44
N GLY A 2 -3.44 11.24 -6.40
CA GLY A 2 -2.74 11.93 -7.50
C GLY A 2 -1.22 11.85 -7.34
N ALA A 3 -0.48 12.33 -8.34
CA ALA A 3 0.97 12.51 -8.21
C ALA A 3 1.28 13.67 -7.23
N ALA A 4 2.35 13.53 -6.46
CA ALA A 4 2.92 14.64 -5.71
C ALA A 4 3.58 15.66 -6.66
N PRO A 5 3.78 16.91 -6.21
CA PRO A 5 4.54 17.89 -6.97
C PRO A 5 5.94 17.37 -7.35
N ALA A 6 6.49 17.89 -8.45
CA ALA A 6 7.84 17.51 -8.88
C ALA A 6 8.86 17.78 -7.76
N GLY A 7 9.78 16.82 -7.55
CA GLY A 7 10.80 16.89 -6.49
C GLY A 7 10.32 16.50 -5.08
N LYS A 8 9.01 16.28 -4.87
CA LYS A 8 8.46 15.77 -3.60
C LYS A 8 8.42 14.25 -3.58
N LYS A 9 8.50 13.69 -2.37
CA LYS A 9 8.23 12.28 -2.11
C LYS A 9 6.84 12.13 -1.51
N VAL A 10 6.31 10.91 -1.55
CA VAL A 10 5.06 10.53 -0.92
C VAL A 10 5.38 9.62 0.24
N GLU A 11 4.88 9.96 1.42
CA GLU A 11 4.85 9.03 2.54
C GLU A 11 3.44 8.45 2.61
N VAL A 12 3.34 7.12 2.63
CA VAL A 12 2.10 6.37 2.76
C VAL A 12 2.10 5.67 4.10
N LYS A 13 1.05 5.88 4.88
CA LYS A 13 0.78 5.14 6.11
C LYS A 13 -0.28 4.09 5.85
N PHE A 14 0.05 2.84 6.10
CA PHE A 14 -0.93 1.77 6.15
C PHE A 14 -1.69 1.84 7.47
N VAL A 15 -3.00 2.09 7.41
CA VAL A 15 -3.82 2.30 8.61
C VAL A 15 -4.57 1.04 9.00
N SER A 16 -5.24 0.40 8.03
CA SER A 16 -5.99 -0.83 8.30
C SER A 16 -6.31 -1.64 7.04
N PHE A 17 -6.67 -2.91 7.26
CA PHE A 17 -7.25 -3.81 6.28
C PHE A 17 -8.35 -4.66 6.94
N SER A 18 -9.30 -5.16 6.14
CA SER A 18 -10.33 -6.11 6.60
C SER A 18 -9.73 -7.37 7.22
N ASP A 19 -10.40 -7.93 8.24
CA ASP A 19 -9.94 -9.14 8.92
C ASP A 19 -10.33 -10.44 8.18
N GLY A 20 -9.76 -11.58 8.58
CA GLY A 20 -10.20 -12.91 8.16
C GLY A 20 -9.65 -13.41 6.82
N VAL A 21 -8.75 -12.64 6.18
CA VAL A 21 -8.12 -13.01 4.89
C VAL A 21 -6.59 -13.03 4.93
N ALA A 22 -6.01 -12.72 6.10
CA ALA A 22 -4.57 -12.69 6.29
C ALA A 22 -3.98 -14.11 6.17
N THR A 23 -3.04 -14.26 5.24
CA THR A 23 -2.27 -15.48 5.00
C THR A 23 -0.95 -15.04 4.39
N ASP A 24 0.14 -15.73 4.68
CA ASP A 24 1.47 -15.35 4.18
C ASP A 24 1.45 -15.11 2.67
N GLY A 25 2.00 -13.95 2.28
CA GLY A 25 2.00 -13.48 0.89
C GLY A 25 0.66 -12.90 0.39
N CYS A 26 -0.35 -12.77 1.24
CA CYS A 26 -1.66 -12.19 0.95
C CYS A 26 -2.31 -12.73 -0.35
N PRO A 27 -2.52 -14.05 -0.51
CA PRO A 27 -3.03 -14.62 -1.76
C PRO A 27 -4.52 -14.35 -2.02
N TYR A 28 -5.31 -14.09 -0.98
CA TYR A 28 -6.77 -13.95 -1.07
C TYR A 28 -7.20 -12.51 -1.35
N ALA A 29 -6.68 -11.54 -0.60
CA ALA A 29 -6.91 -10.13 -0.81
C ALA A 29 -5.76 -9.34 -0.20
N GLY A 30 -5.53 -8.14 -0.71
CA GLY A 30 -4.50 -7.26 -0.16
C GLY A 30 -4.36 -5.96 -0.93
N VAL A 31 -3.51 -5.10 -0.38
CA VAL A 31 -3.04 -3.89 -1.05
C VAL A 31 -1.53 -4.00 -1.26
N GLU A 32 -1.08 -3.74 -2.47
CA GLU A 32 0.32 -3.62 -2.83
C GLU A 32 0.69 -2.14 -2.99
N ILE A 33 1.73 -1.72 -2.28
CA ILE A 33 2.23 -0.34 -2.25
C ILE A 33 3.65 -0.31 -2.81
N LYS A 34 3.84 0.41 -3.93
CA LYS A 34 5.13 0.46 -4.63
C LYS A 34 5.86 1.77 -4.38
N THR A 35 6.72 1.80 -3.36
CA THR A 35 7.54 2.95 -2.99
C THR A 35 8.98 2.91 -3.50
N HIS A 36 9.40 1.81 -4.11
CA HIS A 36 10.75 1.62 -4.66
C HIS A 36 11.03 2.46 -5.91
N ALA A 37 12.32 2.61 -6.23
CA ALA A 37 12.79 3.34 -7.42
C ALA A 37 12.32 2.69 -8.73
N ASP A 38 12.44 1.37 -8.83
CA ASP A 38 11.86 0.62 -9.94
C ASP A 38 10.46 0.14 -9.57
N GLN A 39 9.44 0.84 -10.07
CA GLN A 39 8.04 0.52 -9.82
C GLN A 39 7.53 -0.70 -10.59
N ARG A 40 8.37 -1.35 -11.40
CA ARG A 40 8.04 -2.63 -12.04
C ARG A 40 8.23 -3.82 -11.09
N LEU A 41 9.04 -3.66 -10.05
CA LEU A 41 9.26 -4.68 -9.02
C LEU A 41 8.03 -4.82 -8.11
N THR A 42 7.84 -5.99 -7.51
CA THR A 42 6.81 -6.21 -6.49
C THR A 42 7.05 -5.26 -5.31
N GLY A 43 5.98 -4.58 -4.89
CA GLY A 43 5.99 -3.70 -3.73
C GLY A 43 5.64 -4.44 -2.44
N TYR A 44 5.47 -3.66 -1.38
CA TYR A 44 5.03 -4.17 -0.10
C TYR A 44 3.56 -4.59 -0.18
N ARG A 45 3.23 -5.80 0.27
CA ARG A 45 1.86 -6.32 0.30
C ARG A 45 1.37 -6.40 1.72
N PHE A 46 0.20 -5.83 1.98
CA PHE A 46 -0.47 -5.87 3.29
C PHE A 46 -1.88 -6.43 3.15
N CYS A 47 -2.23 -7.30 4.09
CA CYS A 47 -3.56 -7.88 4.24
C CYS A 47 -3.94 -8.16 5.70
N SER A 48 -3.05 -7.86 6.65
CA SER A 48 -3.32 -7.98 8.08
C SER A 48 -3.49 -6.61 8.71
N LYS A 49 -4.39 -6.50 9.68
CA LYS A 49 -4.51 -5.33 10.57
C LYS A 49 -3.31 -5.17 11.50
N ASP A 50 -2.51 -6.22 11.67
CA ASP A 50 -1.33 -6.21 12.55
C ASP A 50 -0.19 -5.37 11.95
N ASP A 51 -0.19 -5.18 10.63
CA ASP A 51 0.77 -4.34 9.91
C ASP A 51 0.47 -2.83 10.04
N LYS A 52 -0.59 -2.45 10.79
CA LYS A 52 -1.02 -1.06 10.97
C LYS A 52 0.12 -0.16 11.46
N ASN A 53 0.05 1.11 11.07
CA ASN A 53 1.05 2.14 11.34
C ASN A 53 2.40 1.93 10.62
N THR A 54 2.48 0.99 9.68
CA THR A 54 3.62 0.92 8.77
C THR A 54 3.68 2.19 7.91
N LEU A 55 4.84 2.85 7.89
CA LEU A 55 5.13 4.02 7.08
C LEU A 55 6.09 3.63 5.94
N LEU A 56 5.70 3.95 4.72
CA LEU A 56 6.51 3.74 3.52
C LEU A 56 6.78 5.07 2.84
N THR A 57 8.05 5.46 2.74
CA THR A 57 8.47 6.66 1.99
C THR A 57 8.88 6.27 0.58
N SER A 58 8.30 6.94 -0.42
CA SER A 58 8.63 6.71 -1.82
C SER A 58 9.96 7.34 -2.23
N THR A 59 10.56 6.78 -3.28
CA THR A 59 11.71 7.39 -3.96
C THR A 59 11.30 8.35 -5.08
N SER A 60 10.04 8.30 -5.53
CA SER A 60 9.49 9.16 -6.60
C SER A 60 8.26 9.94 -6.12
N ASN A 61 7.76 10.86 -6.94
CA ASN A 61 6.55 11.63 -6.65
C ASN A 61 5.24 10.86 -6.95
N ILE A 62 5.33 9.62 -7.45
CA ILE A 62 4.18 8.77 -7.77
C ILE A 62 4.29 7.49 -6.95
N VAL A 63 3.17 6.98 -6.42
CA VAL A 63 3.11 5.70 -5.72
C VAL A 63 1.96 4.87 -6.28
N PRO A 64 2.25 3.83 -7.07
CA PRO A 64 1.24 2.86 -7.47
C PRO A 64 0.68 2.14 -6.24
N ILE A 65 -0.65 2.16 -6.13
CA ILE A 65 -1.43 1.39 -5.16
C ILE A 65 -2.26 0.40 -5.95
N ILE A 66 -2.05 -0.90 -5.71
CA ILE A 66 -2.78 -1.96 -6.39
C ILE A 66 -3.57 -2.73 -5.35
N THR A 67 -4.89 -2.69 -5.45
CA THR A 67 -5.77 -3.54 -4.65
C THR A 67 -6.18 -4.76 -5.46
N TYR A 68 -6.24 -5.90 -4.80
CA TYR A 68 -6.74 -7.14 -5.40
C TYR A 68 -7.56 -7.90 -4.36
N ASN A 69 -8.56 -8.63 -4.83
CA ASN A 69 -9.49 -9.34 -3.97
C ASN A 69 -10.05 -10.57 -4.70
N ARG A 70 -10.01 -11.72 -4.02
CA ARG A 70 -10.55 -13.02 -4.41
C ARG A 70 -11.46 -13.62 -3.33
N ALA A 71 -11.68 -12.92 -2.22
CA ALA A 71 -12.40 -13.39 -1.04
C ALA A 71 -13.35 -12.30 -0.49
N GLY A 72 -14.62 -12.36 -0.88
CA GLY A 72 -15.66 -11.48 -0.37
C GLY A 72 -15.37 -9.99 -0.62
N VAL A 73 -15.82 -9.14 0.30
CA VAL A 73 -15.54 -7.69 0.26
C VAL A 73 -14.50 -7.37 1.31
N THR A 74 -13.42 -6.71 0.90
CA THR A 74 -12.35 -6.23 1.78
C THR A 74 -12.12 -4.74 1.57
N THR A 75 -11.78 -4.05 2.64
CA THR A 75 -11.51 -2.61 2.66
C THR A 75 -10.10 -2.38 3.18
N THR A 76 -9.37 -1.46 2.57
CA THR A 76 -8.10 -0.94 3.08
C THR A 76 -8.21 0.56 3.33
N MET A 77 -7.56 1.03 4.39
CA MET A 77 -7.44 2.46 4.67
C MET A 77 -5.95 2.85 4.66
N LEU A 78 -5.65 3.85 3.83
CA LEU A 78 -4.32 4.42 3.67
C LEU A 78 -4.40 5.93 3.91
N GLU A 79 -3.45 6.46 4.65
CA GLU A 79 -3.20 7.90 4.72
C GLU A 79 -1.95 8.21 3.89
N TYR A 80 -1.89 9.41 3.31
CA TYR A 80 -0.72 9.84 2.56
C TYR A 80 -0.44 11.33 2.76
N ARG A 81 0.84 11.70 2.65
CA ARG A 81 1.29 13.10 2.61
C ARG A 81 2.49 13.26 1.70
N TYR A 82 2.70 14.48 1.22
CA TYR A 82 3.90 14.84 0.48
C TYR A 82 4.95 15.39 1.44
N ILE A 83 6.21 15.00 1.23
CA ILE A 83 7.38 15.48 1.99
C ILE A 83 8.41 16.08 1.06
#